data_AF-A0A954KJJ1-F1
#
_entry.id   AF-A0A954KJJ1-F1
#
_cell.length_a   1.000
_cell.length_b   1.000
_cell.length_c   1.000
_cell.angle_alpha   90.00
_cell.angle_beta   90.00
_cell.angle_gamma   90.00
#
_symmetry.space_group_name_H-M   'P 1'
#
loop_
_entity.id
_entity.type
_entity.pdbx_description
1 polymer ?
#
loop_
_entity_poly.entity_id
_entity_poly.type
_entity_poly.pdbx_seq_one_letter_code
_entity_poly.pdbx_strand_id
1 'polypeptide(L)'
;AGSQISQVKNLAIWGNHSATQFPDYFHSTIDGRPAPEVITDSSWLENDFISKVQKRGAEVIQARGASSAASAANAALDTVKAIVNPTGAGDCFSAAVCSDGSYGVDEGLIFGFPLRMNGGSHEIIQGWEHTEFAQSKIQETLDELRSERDTVKDLLS
;
A
#
# COMPACT_ATOMS: atom_id res chain seq x y z
N ALA A 1 6.68 -0.92 -18.96
CA ALA A 1 7.62 0.22 -18.89
C ALA A 1 9.09 -0.18 -19.07
N GLY A 2 9.57 -1.34 -18.57
CA GLY A 2 10.98 -1.74 -18.76
C GLY A 2 12.01 -0.83 -18.03
N SER A 3 11.53 0.00 -17.11
CA SER A 3 12.31 0.97 -16.34
C SER A 3 13.01 0.34 -15.14
N GLN A 4 14.01 1.04 -14.59
CA GLN A 4 14.66 0.63 -13.34
C GLN A 4 13.72 0.83 -12.16
N ILE A 5 13.83 -0.01 -11.13
CA ILE A 5 13.00 0.09 -9.92
C ILE A 5 13.16 1.45 -9.22
N SER A 6 14.36 2.03 -9.25
CA SER A 6 14.69 3.34 -8.68
C SER A 6 13.98 4.51 -9.37
N GLN A 7 13.39 4.29 -10.55
CA GLN A 7 12.60 5.28 -11.27
C GLN A 7 11.12 5.24 -10.88
N VAL A 8 10.67 4.22 -10.15
CA VAL A 8 9.30 4.14 -9.64
C VAL A 8 9.23 4.84 -8.29
N LYS A 9 8.31 5.79 -8.15
CA LYS A 9 8.08 6.52 -6.89
C LYS A 9 6.60 6.63 -6.58
N ASN A 10 6.26 6.92 -5.33
CA ASN A 10 4.89 7.18 -4.87
C ASN A 10 3.89 6.04 -5.11
N LEU A 11 4.35 4.79 -5.17
CA LEU A 11 3.46 3.63 -5.18
C LEU A 11 3.01 3.33 -3.75
N ALA A 12 1.78 3.71 -3.42
CA ALA A 12 1.18 3.48 -2.11
C ALA A 12 0.38 2.17 -2.07
N ILE A 13 0.37 1.51 -0.91
CA ILE A 13 -0.52 0.39 -0.61
C ILE A 13 -1.53 0.87 0.43
N TRP A 14 -2.81 0.81 0.07
CA TRP A 14 -3.91 1.16 0.96
C TRP A 14 -4.52 -0.08 1.59
N GLY A 15 -4.86 0.04 2.88
CA GLY A 15 -5.68 -0.94 3.59
C GLY A 15 -4.95 -2.07 4.28
N ASN A 16 -5.57 -3.25 4.26
CA ASN A 16 -5.11 -4.42 4.98
C ASN A 16 -3.88 -5.04 4.32
N HIS A 17 -3.06 -5.76 5.09
CA HIS A 17 -2.04 -6.64 4.54
C HIS A 17 -2.67 -7.99 4.14
N SER A 18 -3.53 -7.96 3.12
CA SER A 18 -4.32 -9.11 2.69
C SER A 18 -4.51 -9.15 1.17
N ALA A 19 -5.40 -10.02 0.69
CA ALA A 19 -5.80 -10.06 -0.71
C ALA A 19 -6.71 -8.89 -1.12
N THR A 20 -7.19 -8.06 -0.19
CA THR A 20 -8.00 -6.87 -0.49
C THR A 20 -7.17 -5.60 -0.65
N GLN A 21 -5.87 -5.64 -0.32
CA GLN A 21 -4.98 -4.47 -0.40
C GLN A 21 -5.07 -3.80 -1.77
N PHE A 22 -5.02 -2.46 -1.79
CA PHE A 22 -5.08 -1.68 -3.01
C PHE A 22 -3.71 -1.04 -3.33
N PRO A 23 -2.99 -1.55 -4.35
CA PRO A 23 -1.78 -0.90 -4.85
C PRO A 23 -2.16 0.26 -5.78
N ASP A 24 -1.98 1.47 -5.29
CA ASP A 24 -2.40 2.70 -5.96
C ASP A 24 -1.39 3.11 -7.03
N TYR A 25 -1.63 2.61 -8.23
CA TYR A 25 -0.84 2.97 -9.40
C TYR A 25 -1.10 4.40 -9.88
N PHE A 26 -2.24 5.00 -9.54
CA PHE A 26 -2.67 6.29 -10.10
C PHE A 26 -1.78 7.43 -9.61
N HIS A 27 -1.46 7.44 -8.32
CA HIS A 27 -0.56 8.43 -7.73
C HIS A 27 0.93 8.11 -7.92
N SER A 28 1.24 6.91 -8.40
CA SER A 28 2.63 6.50 -8.64
C SER A 28 3.21 7.17 -9.90
N THR A 29 4.53 7.32 -9.91
CA THR A 29 5.26 7.85 -11.07
C THR A 29 6.33 6.88 -11.53
N ILE A 30 6.64 6.92 -12.82
CA ILE A 30 7.74 6.20 -13.45
C ILE A 30 8.58 7.23 -14.21
N ASP A 31 9.83 7.41 -13.76
CA ASP A 31 10.74 8.41 -14.31
C ASP A 31 10.15 9.83 -14.29
N GLY A 32 9.46 10.16 -13.18
CA GLY A 32 8.82 11.46 -12.95
C GLY A 32 7.50 11.69 -13.70
N ARG A 33 7.04 10.75 -14.53
CA ARG A 33 5.74 10.82 -15.20
C ARG A 33 4.70 9.95 -14.49
N PRO A 34 3.42 10.34 -14.44
CA PRO A 34 2.35 9.49 -13.89
C PRO A 34 2.38 8.10 -14.51
N ALA A 35 2.30 7.05 -13.69
CA ALA A 35 2.35 5.69 -14.20
C ALA A 35 1.26 5.37 -15.24
N PRO A 36 0.01 5.89 -15.14
CA PRO A 36 -1.00 5.73 -16.18
C PRO A 36 -0.63 6.35 -17.55
N GLU A 37 0.26 7.35 -17.59
CA GLU A 37 0.77 7.91 -18.85
C GLU A 37 1.89 7.06 -19.46
N VAL A 38 2.62 6.31 -18.62
CA VAL A 38 3.74 5.45 -19.06
C VAL A 38 3.24 4.04 -19.41
N ILE A 39 2.22 3.55 -18.72
CA ILE A 39 1.57 2.26 -18.94
C ILE A 39 0.13 2.58 -19.35
N THR A 40 -0.09 2.68 -20.67
CA THR A 40 -1.38 3.13 -21.23
C THR A 40 -2.45 2.04 -21.28
N ASP A 41 -2.14 0.81 -20.83
CA ASP A 41 -3.10 -0.28 -20.70
C ASP A 41 -3.84 -0.18 -19.35
N SER A 42 -4.95 0.55 -19.34
CA SER A 42 -5.77 0.74 -18.14
C SER A 42 -6.39 -0.56 -17.64
N SER A 43 -6.78 -1.45 -18.54
CA SER A 43 -7.34 -2.76 -18.17
C SER A 43 -6.32 -3.60 -17.40
N TRP A 44 -5.06 -3.57 -17.84
CA TRP A 44 -3.98 -4.25 -17.12
C TRP A 44 -3.73 -3.62 -15.73
N LEU A 45 -3.74 -2.29 -15.63
CA LEU A 45 -3.55 -1.59 -14.35
C LEU A 45 -4.68 -1.87 -13.35
N GLU A 46 -5.93 -1.85 -13.80
CA GLU A 46 -7.12 -2.07 -12.96
C GLU A 46 -7.34 -3.53 -12.58
N ASN A 47 -6.78 -4.48 -13.34
CA ASN A 47 -7.02 -5.91 -13.12
C ASN A 47 -5.72 -6.68 -12.82
N ASP A 48 -4.93 -6.95 -13.86
CA ASP A 48 -3.76 -7.82 -13.77
C ASP A 48 -2.72 -7.33 -12.76
N PHE A 49 -2.43 -6.02 -12.75
CA PHE A 49 -1.47 -5.42 -11.83
C PHE A 49 -1.89 -5.63 -10.38
N ILE A 50 -3.11 -5.22 -10.04
CA ILE A 50 -3.67 -5.36 -8.69
C ILE A 50 -3.68 -6.84 -8.27
N SER A 51 -4.24 -7.71 -9.11
CA SER A 51 -4.33 -9.14 -8.80
C SER A 51 -2.96 -9.79 -8.64
N LYS A 52 -1.94 -9.39 -9.41
CA LYS A 52 -0.58 -9.93 -9.29
C LYS A 52 0.08 -9.52 -7.98
N VAL A 53 -0.10 -8.28 -7.55
CA VAL A 53 0.40 -7.81 -6.25
C VAL A 53 -0.28 -8.58 -5.11
N GLN A 54 -1.61 -8.65 -5.11
CA GLN A 54 -2.40 -9.35 -4.09
C GLN A 54 -2.05 -10.84 -3.96
N LYS A 55 -1.83 -11.53 -5.08
CA LYS A 55 -1.59 -12.99 -5.09
C LYS A 55 -0.12 -13.37 -5.03
N ARG A 56 0.79 -12.41 -4.91
CA ARG A 56 2.23 -12.65 -5.05
C ARG A 56 2.77 -13.69 -4.07
N GLY A 57 2.31 -13.65 -2.81
CA GLY A 57 2.75 -14.62 -1.79
C GLY A 57 2.39 -16.07 -2.15
N ALA A 58 1.17 -16.28 -2.67
CA ALA A 58 0.71 -17.59 -3.09
C ALA A 58 1.50 -18.13 -4.30
N GLU A 59 1.80 -17.27 -5.29
CA GLU A 59 2.65 -17.63 -6.42
C GLU A 59 4.07 -18.06 -5.98
N VAL A 60 4.66 -17.34 -5.02
CA VAL A 60 5.98 -17.69 -4.48
C VAL A 60 5.96 -19.04 -3.79
N ILE A 61 4.92 -19.31 -2.99
CA ILE A 61 4.74 -20.60 -2.33
C ILE A 61 4.58 -21.71 -3.36
N GLN A 62 3.77 -21.51 -4.40
CA GLN A 62 3.56 -22.49 -5.46
C GLN A 62 4.88 -22.80 -6.20
N ALA A 63 5.69 -21.78 -6.50
CA ALA A 63 6.94 -21.95 -7.23
C ALA A 63 8.07 -22.55 -6.39
N ARG A 64 8.13 -22.23 -5.10
CA ARG A 64 9.26 -22.61 -4.23
C ARG A 64 8.95 -23.72 -3.23
N GLY A 65 7.68 -24.05 -3.02
CA GLY A 65 7.22 -24.93 -1.93
C GLY A 65 7.40 -24.35 -0.53
N ALA A 66 7.75 -23.07 -0.42
CA ALA A 66 8.06 -22.40 0.84
C ALA A 66 7.65 -20.92 0.81
N SER A 67 7.47 -20.33 1.99
CA SER A 67 7.08 -18.93 2.13
C SER A 67 8.15 -17.95 1.62
N SER A 68 7.73 -16.72 1.36
CA SER A 68 8.58 -15.61 0.92
C SER A 68 9.37 -14.97 2.08
N ALA A 69 9.99 -15.79 2.93
CA ALA A 69 10.63 -15.34 4.18
C ALA A 69 11.73 -14.29 3.98
N ALA A 70 12.62 -14.48 2.99
CA ALA A 70 13.72 -13.55 2.72
C ALA A 70 13.23 -12.17 2.26
N SER A 71 12.22 -12.12 1.39
CA SER A 71 11.65 -10.85 0.94
C SER A 71 10.83 -10.17 2.04
N ALA A 72 10.14 -10.94 2.89
CA ALA A 72 9.46 -10.40 4.07
C ALA A 72 10.45 -9.76 5.06
N ALA A 73 11.59 -10.42 5.32
CA ALA A 73 12.66 -9.85 6.16
C ALA A 73 13.24 -8.57 5.54
N ASN A 74 13.42 -8.53 4.22
CA ASN A 74 13.87 -7.31 3.54
C ASN A 74 12.85 -6.17 3.65
N ALA A 75 11.55 -6.46 3.47
CA ALA A 75 10.49 -5.46 3.61
C ALA A 75 10.41 -4.88 5.03
N ALA A 76 10.58 -5.72 6.06
CA ALA A 76 10.65 -5.25 7.44
C ALA A 76 11.85 -4.33 7.68
N LEU A 77 13.03 -4.71 7.17
CA LEU A 77 14.23 -3.88 7.25
C LEU A 77 14.06 -2.53 6.53
N ASP A 78 13.48 -2.54 5.33
CA ASP A 78 13.28 -1.31 4.55
C ASP A 78 12.22 -0.41 5.19
N THR A 79 11.21 -0.97 5.85
CA THR A 79 10.25 -0.20 6.67
C THR A 79 10.96 0.49 7.84
N VAL A 80 11.82 -0.22 8.57
CA VAL A 80 12.62 0.37 9.66
C VAL A 80 13.52 1.48 9.12
N LYS A 81 14.20 1.27 7.99
CA LYS A 81 15.01 2.31 7.34
C LYS A 81 14.17 3.52 6.95
N ALA A 82 12.98 3.31 6.40
CA ALA A 82 12.09 4.39 6.02
C ALA A 82 11.65 5.20 7.25
N ILE A 83 11.39 4.55 8.38
CA ILE A 83 10.99 5.19 9.64
C ILE A 83 12.14 6.00 10.28
N VAL A 84 13.38 5.53 10.22
CA VAL A 84 14.50 6.22 10.90
C VAL A 84 15.16 7.31 10.06
N ASN A 85 14.78 7.46 8.78
CA ASN A 85 15.33 8.46 7.88
C ASN A 85 14.23 9.40 7.38
N PRO A 86 14.51 10.71 7.17
CA PRO A 86 13.58 11.58 6.48
C PRO A 86 13.25 11.06 5.09
N THR A 87 11.97 11.08 4.72
CA THR A 87 11.54 10.72 3.37
C THR A 87 11.97 11.79 2.38
N GLY A 88 12.47 11.38 1.21
CA GLY A 88 12.87 12.30 0.15
C GLY A 88 11.71 13.20 -0.30
N ALA A 89 12.02 14.42 -0.72
CA ALA A 89 11.00 15.36 -1.18
C ALA A 89 10.19 14.77 -2.35
N GLY A 90 8.86 14.79 -2.21
CA GLY A 90 7.94 14.26 -3.22
C GLY A 90 7.92 12.73 -3.35
N ASP A 91 8.42 12.01 -2.33
CA ASP A 91 8.37 10.55 -2.26
C ASP A 91 7.53 10.07 -1.06
N CYS A 92 7.16 8.79 -1.05
CA CYS A 92 6.45 8.16 0.06
C CYS A 92 6.89 6.72 0.30
N PHE A 93 6.54 6.18 1.46
CA PHE A 93 6.56 4.75 1.72
C PHE A 93 5.20 4.31 2.26
N SER A 94 4.89 3.01 2.21
CA SER A 94 3.65 2.47 2.76
C SER A 94 3.93 1.75 4.07
N ALA A 95 3.12 2.03 5.09
CA ALA A 95 3.03 1.21 6.29
C ALA A 95 1.62 1.32 6.88
N ALA A 96 1.22 0.30 7.65
CA ALA A 96 -0.02 0.35 8.38
C ALA A 96 0.19 1.09 9.71
N VAL A 97 -0.61 2.12 9.94
CA VAL A 97 -0.59 2.94 11.16
C VAL A 97 -2.00 3.08 11.72
N CYS A 98 -2.10 3.53 12.97
CA CYS A 98 -3.36 3.85 13.60
C CYS A 98 -3.99 5.05 12.89
N SER A 99 -5.16 4.86 12.30
CA SER A 99 -5.90 5.91 11.58
C SER A 99 -6.26 7.07 12.50
N ASP A 100 -6.10 8.28 11.98
CA ASP A 100 -6.51 9.56 12.56
C ASP A 100 -7.79 10.12 11.91
N GLY A 101 -8.52 9.29 11.15
CA GLY A 101 -9.70 9.70 10.39
C GLY A 101 -9.39 10.11 8.94
N SER A 102 -8.10 10.15 8.56
CA SER A 102 -7.68 10.45 7.20
C SER A 102 -8.40 9.59 6.17
N TYR A 103 -8.83 10.21 5.08
CA TYR A 103 -9.54 9.57 3.97
C TYR A 103 -10.83 8.82 4.38
N GLY A 104 -11.44 9.16 5.52
CA GLY A 104 -12.67 8.55 6.01
C GLY A 104 -12.49 7.16 6.62
N VAL A 105 -11.25 6.74 6.89
CA VAL A 105 -10.93 5.50 7.60
C VAL A 105 -11.20 5.69 9.09
N ASP A 106 -11.96 4.79 9.72
CA ASP A 106 -12.33 4.87 11.14
C ASP A 106 -11.10 5.11 12.03
N GLU A 107 -11.16 6.13 12.90
CA GLU A 107 -10.12 6.38 13.90
C GLU A 107 -9.85 5.11 14.73
N GLY A 108 -8.58 4.83 14.97
CA GLY A 108 -8.16 3.65 15.75
C GLY A 108 -7.96 2.36 14.94
N LEU A 109 -8.43 2.29 13.69
CA LEU A 109 -8.11 1.14 12.83
C LEU A 109 -6.63 1.19 12.39
N ILE A 110 -5.98 0.02 12.38
CA ILE A 110 -4.66 -0.11 11.76
C ILE A 110 -4.86 -0.29 10.26
N PHE A 111 -4.44 0.69 9.47
CA PHE A 111 -4.72 0.76 8.04
C PHE A 111 -3.47 1.24 7.27
N GLY A 112 -3.22 0.66 6.10
CA GLY A 112 -2.11 1.03 5.21
C GLY A 112 -2.34 2.40 4.58
N PHE A 113 -1.38 3.32 4.77
CA PHE A 113 -1.42 4.65 4.18
C PHE A 113 -0.11 4.99 3.45
N PRO A 114 -0.12 5.94 2.51
CA PRO A 114 1.08 6.63 2.07
C PRO A 114 1.62 7.51 3.20
N LEU A 115 2.85 7.26 3.64
CA LEU A 115 3.50 7.96 4.74
C LEU A 115 4.75 8.71 4.26
N ARG A 116 5.07 9.77 5.00
CA ARG A 116 6.39 10.43 4.97
C ARG A 116 6.94 10.56 6.39
N MET A 117 8.26 10.46 6.53
CA MET A 117 8.98 10.78 7.75
C MET A 117 9.56 12.19 7.67
N ASN A 118 9.32 13.02 8.69
CA ASN A 118 9.76 14.42 8.76
C ASN A 118 10.94 14.66 9.73
N GLY A 119 11.77 13.64 10.00
CA GLY A 119 12.91 13.75 10.92
C GLY A 119 12.60 13.38 12.38
N GLY A 120 11.47 12.71 12.63
CA GLY A 120 11.18 12.11 13.94
C GLY A 120 9.78 11.53 14.06
N SER A 121 8.82 12.01 13.27
CA SER A 121 7.46 11.46 13.21
C SER A 121 7.06 11.11 11.78
N HIS A 122 6.17 10.13 11.67
CA HIS A 122 5.48 9.88 10.40
C HIS A 122 4.31 10.84 10.25
N GLU A 123 3.93 11.10 9.01
CA GLU A 123 2.71 11.82 8.65
C GLU A 123 2.03 11.05 7.51
N ILE A 124 0.71 10.90 7.59
CA ILE A 124 -0.10 10.44 6.47
C ILE A 124 -0.09 11.55 5.41
N ILE A 125 0.29 11.20 4.18
CA ILE A 125 0.25 12.15 3.06
C ILE A 125 -1.20 12.52 2.80
N GLN A 126 -1.49 13.82 2.79
CA GLN A 126 -2.82 14.39 2.60
C GLN A 126 -3.02 14.90 1.16
N GLY A 127 -4.28 15.06 0.76
CA GLY A 127 -4.66 15.72 -0.50
C GLY A 127 -4.59 14.84 -1.74
N TRP A 128 -4.46 13.52 -1.60
CA TRP A 128 -4.60 12.59 -2.73
C TRP A 128 -6.07 12.36 -3.05
N GLU A 129 -6.47 12.67 -4.28
CA GLU A 129 -7.84 12.47 -4.74
C GLU A 129 -7.97 11.10 -5.41
N HIS A 130 -8.98 10.34 -5.00
CA HIS A 130 -9.22 9.01 -5.52
C HIS A 130 -10.36 9.02 -6.51
N THR A 131 -10.18 8.33 -7.64
CA THR A 131 -11.27 8.03 -8.58
C THR A 131 -12.30 7.11 -7.94
N GLU A 132 -13.50 7.00 -8.53
CA GLU A 132 -14.54 6.08 -8.04
C GLU A 132 -14.04 4.63 -7.94
N PHE A 133 -13.23 4.19 -8.92
CA PHE A 133 -12.58 2.88 -8.89
C PHE A 133 -11.67 2.73 -7.66
N ALA A 134 -10.74 3.66 -7.44
CA ALA A 134 -9.82 3.60 -6.31
C ALA A 134 -10.58 3.67 -4.97
N GLN A 135 -11.58 4.53 -4.86
CA GLN A 135 -12.45 4.61 -3.67
C GLN A 135 -13.15 3.28 -3.40
N SER A 136 -13.67 2.60 -4.44
CA SER A 136 -14.30 1.28 -4.27
C SER A 136 -13.32 0.24 -3.70
N LYS A 137 -12.05 0.26 -4.14
CA LYS A 137 -11.02 -0.68 -3.65
C LYS A 137 -10.55 -0.37 -2.24
N ILE A 138 -10.42 0.90 -1.90
CA ILE A 138 -10.14 1.35 -0.54
C ILE A 138 -11.30 0.97 0.40
N GLN A 139 -12.55 1.08 -0.07
CA GLN A 139 -13.71 0.69 0.71
C GLN A 139 -13.78 -0.83 0.94
N GLU A 140 -13.49 -1.64 -0.09
CA GLU A 140 -13.43 -3.11 0.03
C GLU A 140 -12.46 -3.56 1.15
N THR A 141 -11.26 -2.99 1.20
CA THR A 141 -10.25 -3.34 2.21
C THR A 141 -10.55 -2.75 3.59
N LEU A 142 -11.20 -1.58 3.64
CA LEU A 142 -11.68 -0.98 4.89
C LEU A 142 -12.76 -1.85 5.55
N ASP A 143 -13.70 -2.37 4.76
CA ASP A 143 -14.78 -3.22 5.28
C ASP A 143 -14.26 -4.57 5.78
N GLU A 144 -13.22 -5.13 5.15
CA GLU A 144 -12.50 -6.29 5.68
C GLU A 144 -11.92 -6.00 7.07
N LEU A 145 -11.20 -4.88 7.24
CA LEU A 145 -10.61 -4.50 8.53
C LEU A 145 -11.67 -4.24 9.61
N ARG A 146 -12.80 -3.64 9.25
CA ARG A 146 -13.94 -3.47 10.17
C ARG A 146 -14.48 -4.82 10.63
N SER A 147 -14.64 -5.77 9.70
CA SER A 147 -15.08 -7.14 10.03
C SER A 147 -14.08 -7.86 10.93
N GLU A 148 -12.77 -7.73 10.68
CA GLU A 148 -11.72 -8.31 11.53
C GLU A 148 -11.74 -7.71 12.94
N ARG A 149 -11.81 -6.37 13.05
CA ARG A 149 -11.96 -5.66 14.33
C ARG A 149 -13.16 -6.17 15.11
N ASP A 150 -14.31 -6.25 14.47
CA ASP A 150 -15.56 -6.66 15.12
C ASP A 150 -15.49 -8.13 15.58
N THR A 151 -14.77 -8.98 14.85
CA THR A 151 -14.55 -10.40 15.21
C THR A 151 -13.71 -10.56 16.49
N VAL A 152 -12.71 -9.69 16.70
CA VAL A 152 -11.81 -9.78 17.86
C VAL A 152 -12.25 -8.93 19.05
N LYS A 153 -13.33 -8.15 18.90
CA LYS A 153 -13.81 -7.20 19.91
C LYS A 153 -14.07 -7.85 21.27
N ASP A 154 -14.64 -9.05 21.26
CA ASP A 154 -14.97 -9.80 22.49
C ASP A 154 -13.72 -10.42 23.17
N LEU A 155 -12.56 -10.40 22.51
CA LEU A 155 -11.28 -10.85 23.09
C LEU A 155 -10.57 -9.73 23.88
N LEU A 156 -11.06 -8.50 23.77
CA LEU A 156 -10.47 -7.30 24.39
C LEU A 156 -11.22 -6.85 25.65
N SER A 157 -12.26 -7.58 26.07
CA SER A 157 -13.05 -7.32 27.27
C SER A 157 -12.42 -7.87 28.55
#